data_AF-A0AAW8XH69-F1
#
_entry.id   AF-A0AAW8XH69-F1
#
_cell.length_a   1.000
_cell.length_b   1.000
_cell.length_c   1.000
_cell.angle_alpha   90.00
_cell.angle_beta   90.00
_cell.angle_gamma   90.00
#
_symmetry.space_group_name_H-M   'P 1'
#
loop_
_entity.id
_entity.type
_entity.pdbx_description
1 polymer ?
#
loop_
_entity_poly.entity_id
_entity_poly.type
_entity_poly.pdbx_seq_one_letter_code
_entity_poly.pdbx_strand_id
1 'polypeptide(L)'
;MENLIMKSFLDYPQHIEDFLEDISIKSFTPFNQKIIKVLVGMNHRSQTPRLETIKLRIGEKEFESEEFKRILVADSYPDYLNLKSDFKTYLCFQMQEHLANKLKEATRKSEVFDYEFLNKYINLGIVRNGKYFWEWEEYFKNKPSIEKIETGINFLDTITEGGIELGQIVLISGDPEAGKTLLGVQFLIHAQQQQKVTYFGFEFSVRKHIETLKDKNFKIKGENYFIDDQSCELNDLISQIRSLSKEGHKVFLIDSQMKIQAPVIGRTIEEIET
;
A
#
# COMPACT_ATOMS: atom_id res chain seq x y z
N MET A 1 -7.09 32.37 -9.01
CA MET A 1 -5.73 31.82 -8.90
C MET A 1 -5.39 30.90 -10.07
N GLU A 2 -6.14 29.82 -10.32
CA GLU A 2 -5.82 28.88 -11.42
C GLU A 2 -5.74 29.53 -12.81
N ASN A 3 -6.70 30.39 -13.19
CA ASN A 3 -6.65 31.11 -14.47
C ASN A 3 -5.42 32.02 -14.60
N LEU A 4 -4.95 32.62 -13.51
CA LEU A 4 -3.74 33.45 -13.49
C LEU A 4 -2.50 32.58 -13.73
N ILE A 5 -2.40 31.41 -13.09
CA ILE A 5 -1.33 30.44 -13.34
C ILE A 5 -1.37 29.95 -14.79
N MET A 6 -2.55 29.57 -15.28
CA MET A 6 -2.72 29.12 -16.67
C MET A 6 -2.36 30.20 -17.69
N LYS A 7 -2.71 31.45 -17.41
CA LYS A 7 -2.35 32.58 -18.26
C LYS A 7 -0.85 32.86 -18.21
N SER A 8 -0.23 32.74 -17.05
CA SER A 8 1.23 32.82 -16.89
C SER A 8 1.95 31.69 -17.64
N PHE A 9 1.40 30.47 -17.66
CA PHE A 9 1.92 29.37 -18.49
C PHE A 9 1.82 29.66 -19.99
N LEU A 10 0.75 30.31 -20.45
CA LEU A 10 0.59 30.69 -21.85
C LEU A 10 1.62 31.73 -22.27
N ASP A 11 1.85 32.73 -21.43
CA ASP A 11 2.72 33.87 -21.73
C ASP A 11 4.21 33.55 -21.50
N TYR A 12 4.51 32.68 -20.53
CA TYR A 12 5.85 32.33 -20.06
C TYR A 12 6.01 30.81 -19.88
N PRO A 13 5.97 30.04 -20.98
CA PRO A 13 5.85 28.58 -20.94
C PRO A 13 7.09 27.87 -20.39
N GLN A 14 8.26 28.48 -20.42
CA GLN A 14 9.54 27.81 -20.16
C GLN A 14 9.69 27.25 -18.74
N HIS A 15 8.94 27.76 -17.76
CA HIS A 15 9.01 27.35 -16.34
C HIS A 15 7.83 26.46 -15.90
N ILE A 16 7.02 25.96 -16.85
CA ILE A 16 5.84 25.14 -16.52
C ILE A 16 6.26 23.87 -15.77
N GLU A 17 7.31 23.20 -16.23
CA GLU A 17 7.79 21.95 -15.61
C GLU A 17 8.32 22.20 -14.19
N ASP A 18 9.08 23.28 -13.99
CA ASP A 18 9.57 23.71 -12.67
C ASP A 18 8.41 23.99 -11.70
N PHE A 19 7.35 24.64 -12.19
CA PHE A 19 6.15 24.89 -11.38
C PHE A 19 5.42 23.59 -11.02
N LEU A 20 5.39 22.62 -11.92
CA LEU A 20 4.69 21.35 -11.78
C LEU A 20 5.49 20.25 -11.06
N GLU A 21 6.76 20.50 -10.70
CA GLU A 21 7.66 19.51 -10.07
C GLU A 21 7.01 18.73 -8.92
N ASP A 22 6.26 19.41 -8.05
CA ASP A 22 5.57 18.82 -6.90
C ASP A 22 4.05 19.09 -6.90
N ILE A 23 3.51 19.55 -8.04
CA ILE A 23 2.08 19.77 -8.27
C ILE A 23 1.63 18.85 -9.39
N SER A 24 0.83 17.84 -9.03
CA SER A 24 0.28 16.93 -10.02
C SER A 24 -0.60 17.67 -11.02
N ILE A 25 -0.38 17.45 -12.32
CA ILE A 25 -1.27 17.99 -13.38
C ILE A 25 -2.74 17.62 -13.11
N LYS A 26 -3.01 16.48 -12.45
CA LYS A 26 -4.36 16.06 -12.09
C LYS A 26 -5.10 17.01 -11.13
N SER A 27 -4.39 17.92 -10.45
CA SER A 27 -5.01 18.92 -9.57
C SER A 27 -5.66 20.09 -10.32
N PHE A 28 -5.42 20.24 -11.62
CA PHE A 28 -6.04 21.25 -12.47
C PHE A 28 -7.36 20.74 -13.06
N THR A 29 -8.23 21.65 -13.51
CA THR A 29 -9.44 21.26 -14.24
C THR A 29 -9.12 20.44 -15.49
N PRO A 30 -9.99 19.51 -15.95
CA PRO A 30 -9.73 18.70 -17.13
C PRO A 30 -9.37 19.52 -18.39
N PHE A 31 -9.98 20.69 -18.53
CA PHE A 31 -9.68 21.66 -19.58
C PHE A 31 -8.24 22.18 -19.46
N ASN A 32 -7.85 22.66 -18.29
CA ASN A 32 -6.50 23.17 -18.03
C ASN A 32 -5.43 22.08 -18.15
N GLN A 33 -5.72 20.84 -17.76
CA GLN A 33 -4.82 19.70 -17.97
C GLN A 33 -4.48 19.50 -19.45
N LYS A 34 -5.47 19.68 -20.34
CA LYS A 34 -5.27 19.56 -21.78
C LYS A 34 -4.36 20.67 -22.30
N ILE A 35 -4.57 21.91 -21.84
CA ILE A 35 -3.72 23.05 -22.20
C ILE A 35 -2.28 22.84 -21.70
N ILE A 36 -2.10 22.45 -20.43
CA ILE A 36 -0.77 22.18 -19.85
C ILE A 36 -0.02 21.14 -20.70
N LYS A 37 -0.66 20.01 -21.03
CA LYS A 37 -0.06 18.97 -21.88
C LYS A 37 0.35 19.49 -23.26
N VAL A 38 -0.46 20.37 -23.85
CA VAL A 38 -0.14 21.03 -25.12
C VAL A 38 1.10 21.92 -24.97
N LEU A 39 1.15 22.77 -23.95
CA LEU A 39 2.26 23.70 -23.72
C LEU A 39 3.57 22.98 -23.39
N VAL A 40 3.55 22.01 -22.48
CA VAL A 40 4.72 21.16 -22.16
C VAL A 40 5.21 20.43 -23.42
N GLY A 41 4.28 19.84 -24.19
CA GLY A 41 4.61 19.19 -25.46
C GLY A 41 5.14 20.14 -26.55
N MET A 42 4.92 21.44 -26.43
CA MET A 42 5.50 22.46 -27.31
C MET A 42 6.89 22.87 -26.83
N ASN A 43 7.12 23.01 -25.52
CA ASN A 43 8.43 23.27 -24.93
C ASN A 43 9.45 22.19 -25.29
N HIS A 44 9.09 20.91 -25.14
CA HIS A 44 9.96 19.80 -25.53
C HIS A 44 10.34 19.82 -27.01
N ARG A 45 9.53 20.46 -27.87
CA ARG A 45 9.79 20.62 -29.31
C ARG A 45 10.42 21.97 -29.65
N SER A 46 10.80 22.77 -28.64
CA SER A 46 11.30 24.15 -28.79
C SER A 46 10.38 25.03 -29.65
N GLN A 47 9.06 24.79 -29.58
CA GLN A 47 8.06 25.50 -30.37
C GLN A 47 7.43 26.63 -29.53
N THR A 48 7.46 27.86 -30.04
CA THR A 48 6.82 29.01 -29.37
C THR A 48 5.30 28.83 -29.32
N PRO A 49 4.64 28.97 -28.15
CA PRO A 49 3.19 28.83 -28.02
C PRO A 49 2.45 30.07 -28.53
N ARG A 50 2.24 30.13 -29.84
CA ARG A 50 1.34 31.13 -30.45
C ARG A 50 -0.12 30.68 -30.31
N LEU A 51 -1.03 31.64 -30.14
CA LEU A 51 -2.47 31.38 -30.01
C LEU A 51 -3.02 30.53 -31.17
N GLU A 52 -2.58 30.77 -32.40
CA GLU A 52 -3.00 29.97 -33.56
C GLU A 52 -2.55 28.50 -33.46
N THR A 53 -1.33 28.28 -32.98
CA THR A 53 -0.81 26.92 -32.78
C THR A 53 -1.53 26.20 -31.65
N ILE A 54 -1.84 26.93 -30.57
CA ILE A 54 -2.65 26.41 -29.47
C ILE A 54 -4.06 26.06 -29.99
N LYS A 55 -4.71 26.95 -30.74
CA LYS A 55 -6.02 26.73 -31.38
C LYS A 55 -6.03 25.45 -32.21
N LEU A 56 -5.01 25.23 -33.04
CA LEU A 56 -4.87 24.02 -33.85
C LEU A 56 -4.77 22.74 -33.01
N ARG A 57 -4.12 22.79 -31.83
CA ARG A 57 -3.93 21.60 -30.99
C ARG A 57 -5.09 21.32 -30.03
N ILE A 58 -5.72 22.35 -29.45
CA ILE A 58 -6.86 22.16 -28.54
C ILE A 58 -8.19 22.01 -29.31
N GLY A 59 -8.25 22.55 -30.53
CA GLY A 59 -9.44 22.54 -31.39
C GLY A 59 -10.26 23.82 -31.25
N GLU A 60 -10.96 24.19 -32.32
CA GLU A 60 -11.71 25.45 -32.44
C GLU A 60 -12.80 25.61 -31.38
N LYS A 61 -13.58 24.54 -31.13
CA LYS A 61 -14.63 24.51 -30.11
C LYS A 61 -14.10 24.84 -28.72
N GLU A 62 -12.92 24.35 -28.36
CA GLU A 62 -12.31 24.61 -27.05
C GLU A 62 -11.69 26.00 -26.99
N PHE A 63 -11.09 26.46 -28.08
CA PHE A 63 -10.54 27.80 -28.16
C PHE A 63 -11.61 28.90 -28.02
N GLU A 64 -12.82 28.65 -28.51
CA GLU A 64 -13.96 29.57 -28.39
C GLU A 64 -14.75 29.43 -27.08
N SER A 65 -14.37 28.47 -26.23
CA SER A 65 -15.04 28.22 -24.95
C SER A 65 -14.91 29.39 -23.98
N GLU A 66 -15.91 29.57 -23.13
CA GLU A 66 -15.85 30.56 -22.03
C GLU A 66 -14.72 30.27 -21.04
N GLU A 67 -14.33 29.00 -20.88
CA GLU A 67 -13.20 28.60 -20.04
C GLU A 67 -11.88 29.17 -20.58
N PHE A 68 -11.62 29.03 -21.88
CA PHE A 68 -10.41 29.57 -22.48
C PHE A 68 -10.38 31.10 -22.44
N LYS A 69 -11.50 31.75 -22.75
CA LYS A 69 -11.62 33.22 -22.69
C LYS A 69 -11.30 33.75 -21.30
N ARG A 70 -11.75 33.09 -20.23
CA ARG A 70 -11.43 33.46 -18.85
C ARG A 70 -9.94 33.35 -18.53
N ILE A 71 -9.21 32.41 -19.16
CA ILE A 71 -7.75 32.34 -19.04
C ILE A 71 -7.13 33.54 -19.76
N LEU A 72 -7.55 33.84 -20.99
CA LEU A 72 -6.98 34.92 -21.79
C LEU A 72 -7.12 36.30 -21.16
N VAL A 73 -8.20 36.54 -20.40
CA VAL A 73 -8.49 37.81 -19.73
C VAL A 73 -7.85 37.91 -18.34
N ALA A 74 -7.33 36.80 -17.79
CA ALA A 74 -6.66 36.83 -16.49
C ALA A 74 -5.32 37.60 -16.56
N ASP A 75 -4.85 38.05 -15.40
CA ASP A 75 -3.50 38.61 -15.27
C ASP A 75 -2.44 37.52 -15.45
N SER A 76 -1.26 37.91 -15.96
CA SER A 76 -0.09 37.03 -16.07
C SER A 76 1.09 37.58 -15.29
N TYR A 77 1.90 36.67 -14.74
CA TYR A 77 3.09 37.00 -13.97
C TYR A 77 4.28 36.25 -14.57
N PRO A 78 5.35 36.93 -15.01
CA PRO A 78 6.56 36.27 -15.53
C PRO A 78 7.20 35.32 -14.52
N ASP A 79 7.21 35.74 -13.24
CA ASP A 79 7.81 35.00 -12.13
C ASP A 79 6.75 34.27 -11.29
N TYR A 80 5.91 33.49 -11.98
CA TYR A 80 4.83 32.73 -11.35
C TYR A 80 5.32 31.60 -10.43
N LEU A 81 6.62 31.25 -10.46
CA LEU A 81 7.21 30.29 -9.53
C LEU A 81 7.07 30.74 -8.07
N ASN A 82 7.14 32.04 -7.80
CA ASN A 82 6.90 32.58 -6.46
C ASN A 82 5.45 32.36 -5.97
N LEU A 83 4.50 32.20 -6.89
CA LEU A 83 3.10 31.93 -6.59
C LEU A 83 2.83 30.45 -6.30
N LYS A 84 3.85 29.57 -6.41
CA LYS A 84 3.69 28.11 -6.23
C LYS A 84 3.16 27.76 -4.83
N SER A 85 3.62 28.43 -3.78
CA SER A 85 3.12 28.21 -2.41
C SER A 85 1.66 28.64 -2.25
N ASP A 86 1.31 29.83 -2.74
CA ASP A 86 -0.06 30.34 -2.71
C ASP A 86 -1.00 29.47 -3.55
N PHE A 87 -0.53 28.97 -4.68
CA PHE A 87 -1.30 28.07 -5.53
C PHE A 87 -1.55 26.72 -4.86
N LYS A 88 -0.57 26.14 -4.16
CA LYS A 88 -0.79 24.95 -3.33
C LYS A 88 -1.84 25.20 -2.25
N THR A 89 -1.76 26.35 -1.58
CA THR A 89 -2.76 26.75 -0.58
C THR A 89 -4.16 26.86 -1.20
N TYR A 90 -4.26 27.46 -2.38
CA TYR A 90 -5.51 27.50 -3.16
C TYR A 90 -6.04 26.10 -3.48
N LEU A 91 -5.19 25.17 -3.92
CA LEU A 91 -5.59 23.78 -4.19
C LEU A 91 -6.07 23.07 -2.91
N CYS A 92 -5.42 23.30 -1.77
CA CYS A 92 -5.85 22.78 -0.48
C CYS A 92 -7.25 23.28 -0.10
N PHE A 93 -7.55 24.57 -0.32
CA PHE A 93 -8.90 25.10 -0.06
C PHE A 93 -9.95 24.50 -1.00
N GLN A 94 -9.62 24.31 -2.28
CA GLN A 94 -10.52 23.62 -3.22
C GLN A 94 -10.80 22.17 -2.78
N MET A 95 -9.78 21.45 -2.33
CA MET A 95 -9.93 20.10 -1.80
C MET A 95 -10.76 20.08 -0.52
N GLN A 96 -10.54 21.05 0.39
CA GLN A 96 -11.32 21.19 1.61
C GLN A 96 -12.81 21.40 1.32
N GLU A 97 -13.14 22.26 0.35
CA GLU A 97 -14.53 22.47 -0.08
C GLU A 97 -15.13 21.20 -0.70
N HIS A 98 -14.37 20.50 -1.55
CA HIS A 98 -14.79 19.24 -2.14
C HIS A 98 -15.09 18.18 -1.06
N LEU A 99 -14.18 18.00 -0.10
CA LEU A 99 -14.34 17.08 1.03
C LEU A 99 -15.55 17.46 1.89
N ALA A 100 -15.77 18.75 2.15
CA ALA A 100 -16.94 19.21 2.91
C ALA A 100 -18.26 18.85 2.20
N ASN A 101 -18.30 18.97 0.86
CA ASN A 101 -19.46 18.54 0.08
C ASN A 101 -19.64 17.02 0.09
N LYS A 102 -18.55 16.25 0.00
CA LYS A 102 -18.61 14.79 0.12
C LYS A 102 -19.07 14.32 1.49
N LEU A 103 -18.64 14.98 2.55
CA LEU A 103 -19.13 14.71 3.89
C LEU A 103 -20.65 14.96 3.99
N LYS A 104 -21.13 16.09 3.45
CA LYS A 104 -22.58 16.37 3.38
C LYS A 104 -23.35 15.29 2.59
N GLU A 105 -22.80 14.81 1.48
CA GLU A 105 -23.39 13.72 0.69
C GLU A 105 -23.43 12.39 1.46
N ALA A 106 -22.34 12.01 2.11
CA ALA A 106 -22.25 10.78 2.92
C ALA A 106 -23.29 10.80 4.06
N THR A 107 -23.41 11.93 4.76
CA THR A 107 -24.43 12.11 5.81
C THR A 107 -25.85 11.92 5.28
N ARG A 108 -26.16 12.42 4.07
CA ARG A 108 -27.47 12.25 3.44
C ARG A 108 -27.78 10.79 3.07
N LYS A 109 -26.74 10.00 2.83
CA LYS A 109 -26.84 8.58 2.46
C LYS A 109 -26.71 7.63 3.66
N SER A 110 -26.51 8.16 4.87
CA SER A 110 -26.18 7.37 6.07
C SER A 110 -24.91 6.53 5.90
N GLU A 111 -23.95 7.01 5.11
CA GLU A 111 -22.63 6.38 4.92
C GLU A 111 -21.62 6.96 5.93
N VAL A 112 -20.78 6.10 6.50
CA VAL A 112 -19.71 6.53 7.41
C VAL A 112 -18.56 7.12 6.61
N PHE A 113 -18.19 8.35 6.92
CA PHE A 113 -17.05 9.04 6.32
C PHE A 113 -15.79 8.71 7.13
N ASP A 114 -15.05 7.69 6.70
CA ASP A 114 -13.89 7.15 7.43
C ASP A 114 -12.53 7.50 6.77
N TYR A 115 -11.46 6.95 7.34
CA TYR A 115 -10.09 7.16 6.87
C TYR A 115 -9.85 6.58 5.47
N GLU A 116 -10.50 5.46 5.12
CA GLU A 116 -10.39 4.86 3.79
C GLU A 116 -11.03 5.75 2.72
N PHE A 117 -12.15 6.40 3.05
CA PHE A 117 -12.78 7.39 2.20
C PHE A 117 -11.86 8.61 2.00
N LEU A 118 -11.30 9.16 3.07
CA LEU A 118 -10.43 10.34 3.05
C LEU A 118 -9.16 10.15 2.20
N ASN A 119 -8.53 8.97 2.26
CA ASN A 119 -7.34 8.66 1.47
C ASN A 119 -7.55 8.75 -0.05
N LYS A 120 -8.80 8.64 -0.52
CA LYS A 120 -9.12 8.79 -1.96
C LYS A 120 -8.97 10.23 -2.45
N TYR A 121 -8.98 11.21 -1.54
CA TYR A 121 -9.12 12.62 -1.88
C TYR A 121 -7.97 13.51 -1.35
N ILE A 122 -7.30 13.15 -0.26
CA ILE A 122 -6.27 13.99 0.39
C ILE A 122 -4.96 14.14 -0.42
N ASN A 123 -4.77 13.37 -1.50
CA ASN A 123 -3.48 13.31 -2.21
C ASN A 123 -3.21 14.53 -3.13
N LEU A 124 -3.03 15.70 -2.54
CA LEU A 124 -2.39 16.87 -3.16
C LEU A 124 -0.87 16.81 -2.93
N GLY A 125 -0.17 16.03 -3.76
CA GLY A 125 1.29 15.93 -3.72
C GLY A 125 1.84 14.85 -4.66
N ILE A 126 3.16 14.76 -4.76
CA ILE A 126 3.86 13.67 -5.44
C ILE A 126 3.45 12.36 -4.76
N VAL A 127 2.65 11.55 -5.45
CA VAL A 127 2.33 10.19 -5.01
C VAL A 127 3.57 9.35 -5.21
N ARG A 128 4.37 9.22 -4.15
CA ARG A 128 5.44 8.24 -4.10
C ARG A 128 5.05 7.07 -3.22
N ASN A 129 5.39 5.87 -3.69
CA ASN A 129 5.38 4.70 -2.83
C ASN A 129 6.68 4.74 -2.00
N GLY A 130 6.53 4.71 -0.67
CA GLY A 130 7.65 4.76 0.26
C GLY A 130 7.95 6.15 0.83
N LYS A 131 8.85 6.16 1.81
CA LYS A 131 9.33 7.35 2.51
C LYS A 131 10.86 7.29 2.58
N TYR A 132 11.50 8.44 2.64
CA TYR A 132 12.92 8.54 2.96
C TYR A 132 13.20 8.03 4.39
N PHE A 133 14.46 7.72 4.67
CA PHE A 133 14.89 7.18 5.96
C PHE A 133 14.44 8.05 7.15
N TRP A 134 14.64 9.37 7.10
CA TRP A 134 14.27 10.27 8.19
C TRP A 134 12.75 10.36 8.41
N GLU A 135 11.95 10.25 7.34
CA GLU A 135 10.49 10.19 7.44
C GLU A 135 10.02 8.88 8.10
N TRP A 136 10.78 7.79 7.94
CA TRP A 136 10.56 6.56 8.71
C TRP A 136 10.98 6.72 10.16
N GLU A 137 12.14 7.32 10.45
CA GLU A 137 12.58 7.59 11.83
C GLU A 137 11.55 8.43 12.58
N GLU A 138 11.04 9.50 11.98
CA GLU A 138 10.00 10.34 12.57
C GLU A 138 8.69 9.55 12.76
N TYR A 139 8.29 8.75 11.76
CA TYR A 139 7.09 7.91 11.84
C TYR A 139 7.15 6.88 12.98
N PHE A 140 8.32 6.32 13.26
CA PHE A 140 8.51 5.31 14.31
C PHE A 140 8.89 5.89 15.68
N LYS A 141 9.27 7.18 15.77
CA LYS A 141 9.71 7.84 17.01
C LYS A 141 8.76 7.65 18.20
N ASN A 142 7.45 7.61 17.95
CA ASN A 142 6.41 7.47 18.97
C ASN A 142 5.57 6.18 18.83
N LYS A 143 6.03 5.21 18.02
CA LYS A 143 5.35 3.92 17.87
C LYS A 143 5.85 2.95 18.94
N PRO A 144 4.99 2.09 19.50
CA PRO A 144 5.43 1.03 20.40
C PRO A 144 6.33 0.04 19.65
N SER A 145 7.26 -0.59 20.37
CA SER A 145 8.04 -1.70 19.84
C SER A 145 7.13 -2.86 19.44
N ILE A 146 7.52 -3.60 18.41
CA ILE A 146 6.80 -4.78 17.97
C ILE A 146 6.93 -5.86 19.05
N GLU A 147 5.82 -6.50 19.42
CA GLU A 147 5.81 -7.61 20.37
C GLU A 147 6.62 -8.79 19.80
N LYS A 148 7.41 -9.46 20.65
CA LYS A 148 8.14 -10.69 20.32
C LYS A 148 7.56 -11.88 21.07
N ILE A 149 7.62 -13.05 20.45
CA ILE A 149 7.25 -14.33 21.07
C ILE A 149 8.50 -15.20 21.17
N GLU A 150 8.89 -15.52 22.42
CA GLU A 150 9.97 -16.45 22.72
C GLU A 150 9.72 -17.83 22.10
N THR A 151 10.76 -18.40 21.52
CA THR A 151 10.74 -19.72 20.92
C THR A 151 10.77 -20.84 21.95
N GLY A 152 11.24 -20.54 23.17
CA GLY A 152 11.53 -21.53 24.20
C GLY A 152 12.84 -22.28 23.96
N ILE A 153 13.65 -21.81 23.01
CA ILE A 153 14.93 -22.38 22.63
C ILE A 153 15.99 -21.34 22.94
N ASN A 154 16.67 -21.50 24.09
CA ASN A 154 17.59 -20.53 24.66
C ASN A 154 18.55 -19.91 23.65
N PHE A 155 19.14 -20.72 22.77
CA PHE A 155 20.07 -20.24 21.75
C PHE A 155 19.41 -19.30 20.73
N LEU A 156 18.22 -19.66 20.24
CA LEU A 156 17.47 -18.83 19.29
C LEU A 156 16.96 -17.56 19.97
N ASP A 157 16.41 -17.66 21.18
CA ASP A 157 15.92 -16.50 21.93
C ASP A 157 17.04 -15.52 22.28
N THR A 158 18.25 -16.01 22.52
CA THR A 158 19.44 -15.16 22.71
C THR A 158 19.81 -14.40 21.44
N ILE A 159 19.84 -15.09 20.29
CA ILE A 159 20.24 -14.48 19.01
C ILE A 159 19.17 -13.54 18.46
N THR A 160 17.90 -13.83 18.74
CA THR A 160 16.75 -13.03 18.31
C THR A 160 16.37 -11.94 19.31
N GLU A 161 17.11 -11.84 20.42
CA GLU A 161 16.88 -10.87 21.49
C GLU A 161 15.44 -10.92 22.02
N GLY A 162 15.02 -12.11 22.47
CA GLY A 162 13.69 -12.33 23.06
C GLY A 162 12.65 -12.94 22.12
N GLY A 163 13.07 -13.63 21.06
CA GLY A 163 12.18 -14.40 20.19
C GLY A 163 11.82 -13.71 18.88
N ILE A 164 10.75 -14.19 18.23
CA ILE A 164 10.36 -13.77 16.88
C ILE A 164 9.33 -12.64 16.96
N GLU A 165 9.53 -11.58 16.17
CA GLU A 165 8.62 -10.43 16.10
C GLU A 165 7.26 -10.80 15.47
N LEU A 166 6.17 -10.26 16.02
CA LEU A 166 4.85 -10.42 15.43
C LEU A 166 4.78 -9.83 14.01
N GLY A 167 4.16 -10.57 13.11
CA GLY A 167 4.03 -10.19 11.70
C GLY A 167 5.22 -10.59 10.82
N GLN A 168 6.27 -11.18 11.40
CA GLN A 168 7.40 -11.71 10.65
C GLN A 168 7.04 -13.05 9.97
N ILE A 169 7.53 -13.26 8.75
CA ILE A 169 7.50 -14.56 8.07
C ILE A 169 8.88 -15.19 8.25
N VAL A 170 8.94 -16.40 8.80
CA VAL A 170 10.18 -17.14 9.06
C VAL A 170 10.18 -18.42 8.24
N LEU A 171 11.20 -18.61 7.41
CA LEU A 171 11.40 -19.83 6.62
C LEU A 171 12.37 -20.76 7.35
N ILE A 172 11.92 -21.99 7.65
CA ILE A 172 12.78 -23.06 8.18
C ILE A 172 13.09 -24.02 7.02
N SER A 173 14.33 -23.99 6.53
CA SER A 173 14.79 -24.84 5.42
C SER A 173 15.97 -25.73 5.85
N GLY A 174 16.17 -26.82 5.12
CA GLY A 174 17.20 -27.82 5.40
C GLY A 174 16.79 -29.19 4.86
N ASP A 175 17.71 -30.15 4.89
CA ASP A 175 17.51 -31.49 4.36
C ASP A 175 16.37 -32.24 5.09
N PRO A 176 15.73 -33.24 4.45
CA PRO A 176 14.84 -34.17 5.14
C PRO A 176 15.50 -34.70 6.43
N GLU A 177 14.69 -34.93 7.46
CA GLU A 177 15.15 -35.43 8.77
C GLU A 177 16.07 -34.49 9.57
N ALA A 178 16.38 -33.28 9.09
CA ALA A 178 17.16 -32.27 9.84
C ALA A 178 16.45 -31.67 11.08
N GLY A 179 15.26 -32.19 11.45
CA GLY A 179 14.52 -31.75 12.64
C GLY A 179 13.66 -30.48 12.46
N LYS A 180 13.41 -30.04 11.22
CA LYS A 180 12.63 -28.82 10.91
C LYS A 180 11.24 -28.80 11.56
N THR A 181 10.46 -29.87 11.37
CA THR A 181 9.14 -30.03 11.99
C THR A 181 9.23 -29.99 13.51
N LEU A 182 10.22 -30.70 14.09
CA LEU A 182 10.39 -30.73 15.53
C LEU A 182 10.72 -29.34 16.09
N LEU A 183 11.57 -28.59 15.40
CA LEU A 183 11.93 -27.21 15.77
C LEU A 183 10.69 -26.30 15.80
N GLY A 184 9.89 -26.32 14.73
CA GLY A 184 8.66 -25.53 14.66
C GLY A 184 7.64 -25.97 15.73
N VAL A 185 7.48 -27.27 15.94
CA VAL A 185 6.57 -27.80 16.96
C VAL A 185 7.03 -27.42 18.37
N GLN A 186 8.33 -27.44 18.67
CA GLN A 186 8.85 -26.97 19.96
C GLN A 186 8.49 -25.51 20.22
N PHE A 187 8.59 -24.66 19.19
CA PHE A 187 8.14 -23.28 19.29
C PHE A 187 6.64 -23.20 19.60
N LEU A 188 5.79 -23.93 18.86
CA LEU A 188 4.35 -23.96 19.14
C LEU A 188 4.04 -24.41 20.58
N ILE A 189 4.73 -25.45 21.08
CA ILE A 189 4.55 -25.98 22.44
C ILE A 189 4.94 -24.96 23.51
N HIS A 190 5.95 -24.13 23.25
CA HIS A 190 6.30 -23.03 24.15
C HIS A 190 5.26 -21.89 24.06
N ALA A 191 4.97 -21.41 22.84
CA ALA A 191 4.08 -20.27 22.61
C ALA A 191 2.65 -20.52 23.11
N GLN A 192 2.13 -21.75 22.97
CA GLN A 192 0.77 -22.11 23.44
C GLN A 192 0.56 -21.98 24.95
N GLN A 193 1.63 -21.85 25.74
CA GLN A 193 1.49 -21.60 27.17
C GLN A 193 0.85 -20.23 27.45
N GLN A 194 0.97 -19.27 26.53
CA GLN A 194 0.47 -17.90 26.72
C GLN A 194 -0.38 -17.39 25.56
N GLN A 195 -0.21 -17.95 24.35
CA GLN A 195 -0.87 -17.50 23.13
C GLN A 195 -1.68 -18.62 22.50
N LYS A 196 -2.64 -18.30 21.63
CA LYS A 196 -3.20 -19.31 20.73
C LYS A 196 -2.26 -19.52 19.55
N VAL A 197 -2.08 -20.77 19.15
CA VAL A 197 -1.18 -21.17 18.08
C VAL A 197 -1.89 -22.10 17.12
N THR A 198 -1.39 -22.15 15.89
CA THR A 198 -1.95 -22.98 14.82
C THR A 198 -0.86 -23.79 14.15
N TYR A 199 -1.13 -25.08 14.00
CA TYR A 199 -0.33 -26.01 13.21
C TYR A 199 -1.10 -26.40 11.94
N PHE A 200 -0.61 -25.95 10.79
CA PHE A 200 -1.06 -26.43 9.49
C PHE A 200 -0.23 -27.66 9.10
N GLY A 201 -0.79 -28.86 9.29
CA GLY A 201 -0.08 -30.12 9.11
C GLY A 201 -0.57 -30.85 7.86
N PHE A 202 0.18 -30.74 6.76
CA PHE A 202 -0.15 -31.34 5.46
C PHE A 202 0.71 -32.56 5.12
N GLU A 203 1.82 -32.78 5.82
CA GLU A 203 2.69 -33.95 5.58
C GLU A 203 2.26 -35.20 6.36
N PHE A 204 1.71 -35.02 7.57
CA PHE A 204 1.33 -36.11 8.46
C PHE A 204 -0.13 -35.99 8.87
N SER A 205 -0.80 -37.12 9.09
CA SER A 205 -2.16 -37.10 9.63
C SER A 205 -2.19 -36.47 11.02
N VAL A 206 -3.32 -35.82 11.35
CA VAL A 206 -3.57 -35.24 12.68
C VAL A 206 -3.36 -36.29 13.79
N ARG A 207 -3.77 -37.53 13.54
CA ARG A 207 -3.55 -38.65 14.48
C ARG A 207 -2.07 -38.85 14.79
N LYS A 208 -1.22 -38.94 13.76
CA LYS A 208 0.22 -39.16 13.93
C LYS A 208 0.88 -37.98 14.66
N HIS A 209 0.44 -36.75 14.36
CA HIS A 209 0.91 -35.56 15.06
C HIS A 209 0.57 -35.61 16.56
N ILE A 210 -0.69 -35.91 16.90
CA ILE A 210 -1.13 -36.04 18.29
C ILE A 210 -0.37 -37.15 19.04
N GLU A 211 -0.20 -38.32 18.41
CA GLU A 211 0.58 -39.44 18.98
C GLU A 211 2.03 -38.99 19.24
N THR A 212 2.67 -38.31 18.29
CA THR A 212 4.04 -37.78 18.42
C THR A 212 4.18 -36.78 19.56
N LEU A 213 3.22 -35.86 19.72
CA LEU A 213 3.25 -34.89 20.81
C LEU A 213 3.12 -35.54 22.19
N LYS A 214 2.28 -36.59 22.28
CA LYS A 214 2.09 -37.36 23.52
C LYS A 214 3.33 -38.18 23.86
N ASP A 215 3.91 -38.88 22.89
CA ASP A 215 5.10 -39.72 23.09
C ASP A 215 6.32 -38.90 23.54
N LYS A 216 6.42 -37.64 23.11
CA LYS A 216 7.48 -36.70 23.52
C LYS A 216 7.23 -36.04 24.89
N ASN A 217 6.14 -36.38 25.59
CA ASN A 217 5.77 -35.83 26.88
C ASN A 217 5.69 -34.28 26.91
N PHE A 218 5.25 -33.66 25.82
CA PHE A 218 5.04 -32.22 25.80
C PHE A 218 3.82 -31.82 26.65
N LYS A 219 3.92 -30.68 27.36
CA LYS A 219 2.80 -30.12 28.12
C LYS A 219 1.86 -29.35 27.20
N ILE A 220 0.78 -29.98 26.78
CA ILE A 220 -0.16 -29.42 25.79
C ILE A 220 -1.31 -28.68 26.49
N LYS A 221 -1.53 -27.39 26.19
CA LYS A 221 -2.79 -26.70 26.46
C LYS A 221 -3.66 -26.79 25.20
N GLY A 222 -4.57 -27.75 25.16
CA GLY A 222 -5.35 -28.07 23.96
C GLY A 222 -6.22 -26.91 23.49
N GLU A 223 -6.70 -26.08 24.42
CA GLU A 223 -7.49 -24.88 24.14
C GLU A 223 -6.73 -23.80 23.35
N ASN A 224 -5.40 -23.85 23.37
CA ASN A 224 -4.53 -22.91 22.69
C ASN A 224 -3.82 -23.50 21.47
N TYR A 225 -4.03 -24.79 21.14
CA TYR A 225 -3.32 -25.48 20.08
C TYR A 225 -4.30 -25.97 19.00
N PHE A 226 -4.46 -25.18 17.95
CA PHE A 226 -5.32 -25.51 16.82
C PHE A 226 -4.55 -26.27 15.74
N ILE A 227 -5.18 -27.27 15.13
CA ILE A 227 -4.60 -28.08 14.06
C ILE A 227 -5.51 -28.00 12.85
N ASP A 228 -4.93 -27.75 11.68
CA ASP A 228 -5.62 -27.71 10.41
C ASP A 228 -4.84 -28.56 9.39
N ASP A 229 -5.48 -29.58 8.85
CA ASP A 229 -4.93 -30.48 7.83
C ASP A 229 -5.64 -30.34 6.47
N GLN A 230 -6.55 -29.35 6.33
CA GLN A 230 -7.43 -29.23 5.17
C GLN A 230 -7.15 -27.99 4.32
N SER A 231 -6.72 -26.88 4.94
CA SER A 231 -6.52 -25.59 4.27
C SER A 231 -5.22 -25.53 3.44
N CYS A 232 -4.98 -26.51 2.56
CA CYS A 232 -3.76 -26.60 1.76
C CYS A 232 -3.78 -25.72 0.49
N GLU A 233 -4.94 -25.23 0.05
CA GLU A 233 -5.05 -24.21 -0.99
C GLU A 233 -4.61 -22.84 -0.45
N LEU A 234 -3.84 -22.07 -1.24
CA LEU A 234 -3.27 -20.80 -0.79
C LEU A 234 -4.34 -19.79 -0.33
N ASN A 235 -5.46 -19.71 -1.05
CA ASN A 235 -6.55 -18.79 -0.69
C ASN A 235 -7.26 -19.22 0.60
N ASP A 236 -7.41 -20.52 0.81
CA ASP A 236 -8.03 -21.07 2.01
C ASP A 236 -7.10 -20.89 3.22
N LEU A 237 -5.81 -21.17 3.06
CA LEU A 237 -4.77 -20.91 4.05
C LEU A 237 -4.74 -19.44 4.48
N ILE A 238 -4.76 -18.51 3.52
CA ILE A 238 -4.81 -17.06 3.81
C ILE A 238 -6.09 -16.70 4.57
N SER A 239 -7.23 -17.22 4.15
CA SER A 239 -8.52 -16.96 4.79
C SER A 239 -8.54 -17.48 6.22
N GLN A 240 -7.98 -18.66 6.43
CA GLN A 240 -7.89 -19.32 7.73
C GLN A 240 -6.96 -18.59 8.68
N ILE A 241 -5.75 -18.21 8.24
CA ILE A 241 -4.81 -17.39 9.03
C ILE A 241 -5.48 -16.08 9.44
N ARG A 242 -6.20 -15.40 8.52
CA ARG A 242 -6.93 -14.16 8.82
C ARG A 242 -8.04 -14.36 9.84
N SER A 243 -8.81 -15.45 9.76
CA SER A 243 -9.88 -15.74 10.73
C SER A 243 -9.30 -16.02 12.11
N LEU A 244 -8.34 -16.95 12.20
CA LEU A 244 -7.72 -17.35 13.46
C LEU A 244 -6.94 -16.20 14.11
N SER A 245 -6.33 -15.32 13.32
CA SER A 245 -5.70 -14.10 13.84
C SER A 245 -6.70 -13.19 14.56
N LYS A 246 -7.93 -13.05 14.05
CA LYS A 246 -9.02 -12.33 14.74
C LYS A 246 -9.47 -13.02 16.02
N GLU A 247 -9.33 -14.34 16.10
CA GLU A 247 -9.61 -15.14 17.30
C GLU A 247 -8.46 -15.14 18.33
N GLY A 248 -7.37 -14.41 18.04
CA GLY A 248 -6.22 -14.24 18.93
C GLY A 248 -5.07 -15.21 18.70
N HIS A 249 -5.05 -15.96 17.60
CA HIS A 249 -3.89 -16.78 17.22
C HIS A 249 -2.73 -15.90 16.81
N LYS A 250 -1.55 -16.14 17.39
CA LYS A 250 -0.35 -15.33 17.16
C LYS A 250 0.78 -16.06 16.42
N VAL A 251 0.84 -17.39 16.52
CA VAL A 251 1.89 -18.20 15.88
C VAL A 251 1.25 -19.22 14.95
N PHE A 252 1.69 -19.24 13.70
CA PHE A 252 1.23 -20.16 12.67
C PHE A 252 2.43 -20.92 12.12
N LEU A 253 2.43 -22.25 12.29
CA LEU A 253 3.42 -23.13 11.67
C LEU A 253 2.77 -23.82 10.48
N ILE A 254 3.45 -23.81 9.34
CA ILE A 254 3.00 -24.51 8.13
C ILE A 254 4.00 -25.61 7.82
N ASP A 255 3.56 -26.86 7.94
CA ASP A 255 4.35 -28.05 7.66
C ASP A 255 3.63 -28.93 6.63
N SER A 256 3.90 -28.81 5.33
CA SER A 256 5.04 -28.10 4.71
C SER A 256 4.59 -27.18 3.58
N GLN A 257 5.38 -26.14 3.31
CA GLN A 257 5.17 -25.22 2.20
C GLN A 257 4.98 -25.96 0.86
N MET A 258 5.67 -27.09 0.67
CA MET A 258 5.59 -27.90 -0.55
C MET A 258 4.20 -28.50 -0.82
N LYS A 259 3.33 -28.53 0.20
CA LYS A 259 1.96 -29.03 0.08
C LYS A 259 0.94 -27.93 -0.21
N ILE A 260 1.36 -26.67 -0.22
CA ILE A 260 0.48 -25.55 -0.51
C ILE A 260 0.20 -25.50 -2.02
N GLN A 261 -1.08 -25.53 -2.39
CA GLN A 261 -1.53 -25.41 -3.77
C GLN A 261 -1.82 -23.95 -4.07
N ALA A 262 -1.09 -23.37 -5.03
CA ALA A 262 -1.35 -22.01 -5.49
C ALA A 262 -2.21 -22.05 -6.76
N PRO A 263 -3.16 -21.12 -6.94
CA PRO A 263 -3.88 -21.01 -8.20
C PRO A 263 -2.90 -20.78 -9.34
N VAL A 264 -3.01 -21.59 -10.40
CA VAL A 264 -2.19 -21.44 -11.61
C VAL A 264 -2.60 -20.15 -12.32
N ILE A 265 -1.93 -19.05 -12.02
CA ILE A 265 -2.12 -17.79 -12.72
C ILE A 265 -1.13 -17.77 -13.90
N GLY A 266 -1.63 -18.08 -15.09
CA GLY A 266 -0.99 -17.69 -16.36
C GLY A 266 0.21 -18.52 -16.83
N ARG A 267 0.43 -19.75 -16.34
CA ARG A 267 1.41 -20.68 -16.92
C ARG A 267 0.71 -21.80 -17.68
N THR A 268 1.11 -22.03 -18.92
CA THR A 268 0.76 -23.24 -19.68
C THR A 268 1.39 -24.46 -19.00
N ILE A 269 0.72 -25.60 -19.11
CA ILE A 269 1.09 -26.89 -18.48
C ILE A 269 2.56 -27.29 -18.75
N GLU A 270 3.18 -26.79 -19.83
CA GLU A 270 4.59 -27.02 -20.18
C GLU A 270 5.61 -26.33 -19.24
N GLU A 271 5.27 -25.24 -18.54
CA GLU A 271 6.21 -24.55 -17.63
C GLU A 271 6.26 -25.17 -16.21
N ILE A 272 5.44 -26.19 -15.95
CA ILE A 272 5.37 -26.87 -14.65
C ILE A 272 6.30 -28.10 -14.63
N GLU A 273 6.77 -28.58 -15.78
CA GLU A 273 7.59 -29.80 -15.91
C GLU A 273 9.06 -29.56 -16.34
N THR A 274 9.58 -28.33 -16.21
CA THR A 274 11.03 -28.04 -16.40
C THR A 274 11.64 -27.41 -15.15
#